data_AF-A0A0S8KK38-F1
#
_entry.id   AF-A0A0S8KK38-F1
#
_cell.length_a   1.000
_cell.length_b   1.000
_cell.length_c   1.000
_cell.angle_alpha   90.00
_cell.angle_beta   90.00
_cell.angle_gamma   90.00
#
_symmetry.space_group_name_H-M   'P 1'
#
loop_
_entity.id
_entity.type
_entity.pdbx_description
1 polymer ?
#
loop_
_entity_poly.entity_id
_entity_poly.type
_entity_poly.pdbx_seq_one_letter_code
_entity_poly.pdbx_strand_id
1 'polypeptide(L)'
;MGCSESSSTSENIRFYTDPDKKSEAPVERLTYGLFITAPWENGGVLYLNFPEHLEYNPVGNTILRHWDSIPNPWVISPDGKQASYRVQSLALNDVYVESFARVMEEGAIPFDAPGVHVAMRIINHGTQTLPVIRPLICNQFRDLT
;
A
#
# COMPACT_ATOMS: atom_id res chain seq x y z
N MET A 1 4.32 5.85 -47.11
CA MET A 1 3.12 6.07 -46.27
C MET A 1 2.71 4.71 -45.75
N GLY A 2 2.67 4.38 -44.47
CA GLY A 2 3.02 4.98 -43.19
C GLY A 2 2.88 3.78 -42.24
N CYS A 3 3.86 3.57 -41.36
CA CYS A 3 4.04 2.32 -40.63
C CYS A 3 2.77 1.86 -39.90
N SER A 4 2.53 0.55 -40.02
CA SER A 4 1.52 -0.22 -39.31
C SER A 4 1.57 -0.01 -37.81
N GLU A 5 0.39 0.12 -37.19
CA GLU A 5 0.16 0.01 -35.76
C GLU A 5 0.85 -1.23 -35.19
N SER A 6 1.74 -1.04 -34.21
CA SER A 6 2.13 -2.09 -33.28
C SER A 6 1.51 -1.76 -31.91
N SER A 7 0.51 -2.53 -31.51
CA SER A 7 -0.08 -2.45 -30.19
C SER A 7 0.87 -2.99 -29.11
N SER A 8 0.79 -2.34 -27.95
CA SER A 8 0.90 -2.88 -26.58
C SER A 8 2.25 -3.39 -26.05
N THR A 9 2.85 -2.58 -25.16
CA THR A 9 3.35 -3.02 -23.84
C THR A 9 3.10 -1.90 -22.81
N SER A 10 2.74 -2.27 -21.58
CA SER A 10 2.19 -1.38 -20.55
C SER A 10 3.29 -0.59 -19.82
N GLU A 11 3.64 0.60 -20.30
CA GLU A 11 4.72 1.46 -19.75
C GLU A 11 4.43 2.14 -18.39
N ASN A 12 3.33 1.83 -17.72
CA ASN A 12 2.90 2.60 -16.54
C ASN A 12 2.80 1.73 -15.30
N ILE A 13 3.41 2.19 -14.20
CA ILE A 13 3.11 1.71 -12.85
C ILE A 13 1.62 1.90 -12.58
N ARG A 14 0.94 0.87 -12.05
CA ARG A 14 -0.47 0.94 -11.70
C ARG A 14 -0.70 0.46 -10.28
N PHE A 15 -1.59 1.14 -9.58
CA PHE A 15 -2.12 0.72 -8.29
C PHE A 15 -3.42 -0.05 -8.47
N TYR A 16 -3.60 -1.11 -7.70
CA TYR A 16 -4.89 -1.78 -7.57
C TYR A 16 -5.02 -2.49 -6.21
N THR A 17 -6.26 -2.81 -5.86
CA THR A 17 -6.59 -3.69 -4.73
C THR A 17 -7.20 -4.97 -5.30
N ASP A 18 -6.86 -6.12 -4.70
CA ASP A 18 -7.38 -7.41 -5.10
C ASP A 18 -8.42 -7.88 -4.07
N PRO A 19 -9.72 -7.87 -4.38
CA PRO A 19 -10.75 -8.33 -3.47
C PRO A 19 -10.72 -9.85 -3.24
N ASP A 20 -10.17 -10.63 -4.17
CA ASP A 20 -10.07 -12.10 -4.10
C ASP A 20 -8.89 -12.56 -3.25
N LYS A 21 -7.93 -11.66 -2.99
CA LYS A 21 -6.84 -11.84 -2.01
C LYS A 21 -7.27 -11.57 -0.56
N LYS A 22 -8.55 -11.35 -0.30
CA LYS A 22 -9.08 -11.36 1.07
C LYS A 22 -9.12 -12.79 1.59
N SER A 23 -8.08 -13.22 2.31
CA SER A 23 -8.19 -14.46 3.08
C SER A 23 -9.16 -14.28 4.25
N GLU A 24 -9.99 -15.30 4.50
CA GLU A 24 -10.80 -15.42 5.71
C GLU A 24 -9.97 -15.87 6.92
N ALA A 25 -8.78 -16.44 6.69
CA ALA A 25 -7.83 -16.77 7.75
C ALA A 25 -7.14 -15.48 8.23
N PRO A 26 -7.22 -15.11 9.53
CA PRO A 26 -6.61 -13.89 10.04
C PRO A 26 -5.11 -13.77 9.71
N VAL A 27 -4.37 -14.87 9.77
CA VAL A 27 -2.92 -14.89 9.49
C VAL A 27 -2.55 -14.60 8.03
N GLU A 28 -3.50 -14.77 7.11
CA GLU A 28 -3.31 -14.54 5.67
C GLU A 28 -4.06 -13.30 5.19
N ARG A 29 -4.89 -12.70 6.06
CA ARG A 29 -5.63 -11.49 5.74
C ARG A 29 -4.67 -10.30 5.74
N LEU A 30 -4.78 -9.48 4.71
CA LEU A 30 -3.91 -8.35 4.49
C LEU A 30 -4.74 -7.12 4.12
N THR A 31 -5.53 -6.68 5.09
CA THR A 31 -6.56 -5.64 4.99
C THR A 31 -6.04 -4.33 4.39
N TYR A 32 -4.78 -3.98 4.64
CA TYR A 32 -4.14 -2.73 4.20
C TYR A 32 -3.23 -2.91 2.97
N GLY A 33 -3.38 -4.03 2.26
CA GLY A 33 -2.60 -4.36 1.07
C GLY A 33 -2.86 -3.44 -0.13
N LEU A 34 -1.80 -3.08 -0.83
CA LEU A 34 -1.79 -2.40 -2.12
C LEU A 34 -0.96 -3.22 -3.11
N PHE A 35 -1.49 -3.45 -4.31
CA PHE A 35 -0.75 -4.08 -5.40
C PHE A 35 -0.23 -3.01 -6.36
N ILE A 36 1.00 -3.18 -6.81
CA ILE A 36 1.74 -2.24 -7.65
C ILE A 36 2.34 -3.04 -8.82
N THR A 37 1.93 -2.75 -10.04
CA THR A 37 2.54 -3.36 -11.23
C THR A 37 3.81 -2.63 -11.62
N ALA A 38 4.83 -3.37 -12.08
CA ALA A 38 5.99 -2.76 -12.72
C ALA A 38 5.62 -2.14 -14.09
N PRO A 39 6.38 -1.13 -14.56
CA PRO A 39 6.16 -0.49 -15.85
C PRO A 39 6.77 -1.25 -17.05
N TRP A 40 7.43 -2.39 -16.85
CA TRP A 40 8.02 -3.19 -17.93
C TRP A 40 7.33 -4.54 -18.09
N GLU A 41 7.41 -5.09 -19.30
CA GLU A 41 6.87 -6.41 -19.63
C GLU A 41 7.46 -7.49 -18.72
N ASN A 42 6.62 -8.37 -18.18
CA ASN A 42 6.98 -9.43 -17.23
C ASN A 42 7.58 -8.92 -15.90
N GLY A 43 7.45 -7.63 -15.58
CA GLY A 43 8.02 -7.05 -14.36
C GLY A 43 7.34 -7.40 -13.05
N GLY A 44 6.48 -8.41 -13.03
CA GLY A 44 5.85 -8.89 -11.81
C GLY A 44 4.88 -7.89 -11.17
N VAL A 45 4.47 -8.24 -9.95
CA VAL A 45 3.66 -7.40 -9.09
C VAL A 45 4.34 -7.27 -7.73
N LEU A 46 4.59 -6.03 -7.33
CA LEU A 46 4.94 -5.69 -5.96
C LEU A 46 3.66 -5.64 -5.14
N TYR A 47 3.59 -6.51 -4.15
CA TYR A 47 2.57 -6.48 -3.13
C TYR A 47 3.10 -5.76 -1.89
N LEU A 48 2.39 -4.74 -1.42
CA LEU A 48 2.77 -3.92 -0.26
C LEU A 48 1.64 -3.94 0.78
N ASN A 49 1.87 -4.54 1.94
CA ASN A 49 0.95 -4.44 3.08
C ASN A 49 1.51 -3.43 4.08
N PHE A 50 0.87 -2.26 4.17
CA PHE A 50 1.43 -1.11 4.86
C PHE A 50 0.39 -0.36 5.71
N PRO A 51 0.56 -0.33 7.05
CA PRO A 51 1.44 -1.21 7.81
C PRO A 51 0.86 -2.63 7.86
N GLU A 52 1.72 -3.66 7.83
CA GLU A 52 1.28 -5.04 8.08
C GLU A 52 0.88 -5.20 9.56
N HIS A 53 1.76 -4.75 10.44
CA HIS A 53 1.46 -4.56 11.85
C HIS A 53 1.87 -3.15 12.24
N LEU A 54 1.00 -2.45 12.96
CA LEU A 54 1.41 -1.26 13.68
C LEU A 54 1.26 -1.52 15.17
N GLU A 55 2.29 -2.14 15.73
CA GLU A 55 2.31 -2.48 17.14
C GLU A 55 2.54 -1.23 17.99
N TYR A 56 1.70 -1.09 19.00
CA TYR A 56 1.92 -0.17 20.09
C TYR A 56 2.16 -0.97 21.37
N ASN A 57 3.43 -0.93 21.85
CA ASN A 57 3.96 -1.67 23.02
C ASN A 57 3.99 -3.23 22.85
N PRO A 58 4.98 -3.97 23.40
CA PRO A 58 5.02 -5.45 23.44
C PRO A 58 3.79 -6.19 24.03
N VAL A 59 2.79 -5.47 24.56
CA VAL A 59 1.60 -6.05 25.22
C VAL A 59 0.40 -6.22 24.26
N GLY A 60 0.53 -5.83 22.99
CA GLY A 60 -0.41 -6.27 21.94
C GLY A 60 -1.57 -5.32 21.62
N ASN A 61 -1.51 -4.05 21.99
CA ASN A 61 -2.48 -3.05 21.50
C ASN A 61 -1.99 -2.52 20.16
N THR A 62 -2.45 -3.10 19.06
CA THR A 62 -2.08 -2.69 17.70
C THR A 62 -2.94 -1.51 17.22
N ILE A 63 -2.34 -0.47 16.64
CA ILE A 63 -3.09 0.65 16.04
C ILE A 63 -3.85 0.18 14.81
N LEU A 64 -3.18 -0.55 13.91
CA LEU A 64 -3.78 -1.28 12.79
C LEU A 64 -3.29 -2.74 12.80
N ARG A 65 -4.15 -3.68 12.44
CA ARG A 65 -3.83 -5.12 12.32
C ARG A 65 -4.04 -5.55 10.87
N HIS A 66 -3.09 -6.26 10.26
CA HIS A 66 -3.29 -6.81 8.91
C HIS A 66 -4.59 -7.62 8.75
N TRP A 67 -5.18 -8.13 9.84
CA TRP A 67 -6.43 -8.89 9.83
C TRP A 67 -7.69 -8.12 10.26
N ASP A 68 -7.61 -6.79 10.40
CA ASP A 68 -8.78 -5.98 10.75
C ASP A 68 -9.96 -6.27 9.80
N SER A 69 -11.15 -6.50 10.37
CA SER A 69 -12.36 -6.88 9.62
C SER A 69 -13.05 -5.67 8.99
N ILE A 70 -12.33 -4.92 8.16
CA ILE A 70 -12.85 -3.80 7.36
C ILE A 70 -12.62 -4.05 5.87
N PRO A 71 -13.38 -3.38 4.97
CA PRO A 71 -13.02 -3.33 3.56
C PRO A 71 -11.62 -2.72 3.37
N ASN A 72 -10.91 -3.14 2.32
CA ASN A 72 -9.64 -2.53 1.95
C ASN A 72 -9.85 -1.01 1.76
N PRO A 73 -9.12 -0.16 2.48
CA PRO A 73 -9.45 1.26 2.55
C PRO A 73 -8.77 2.11 1.47
N TRP A 74 -7.93 1.53 0.61
CA TRP A 74 -7.22 2.26 -0.43
C TRP A 74 -8.19 2.88 -1.44
N VAL A 75 -8.03 4.19 -1.64
CA VAL A 75 -8.68 4.97 -2.68
C VAL A 75 -7.62 5.34 -3.71
N ILE A 76 -7.82 4.90 -4.94
CA ILE A 76 -6.91 5.18 -6.06
C ILE A 76 -7.44 6.41 -6.82
N SER A 77 -6.56 7.34 -7.16
CA SER A 77 -6.91 8.56 -7.89
C SER A 77 -7.43 8.24 -9.29
N PRO A 78 -8.26 9.11 -9.90
CA PRO A 78 -8.80 8.85 -11.24
C PRO A 78 -7.73 8.67 -12.34
N ASP A 79 -6.56 9.31 -12.18
CA ASP A 79 -5.42 9.17 -13.10
C ASP A 79 -4.57 7.90 -12.82
N GLY A 80 -4.89 7.15 -11.76
CA GLY A 80 -4.17 5.95 -11.34
C GLY A 80 -2.76 6.22 -10.78
N LYS A 81 -2.32 7.49 -10.68
CA LYS A 81 -0.96 7.86 -10.27
C LYS A 81 -0.79 8.02 -8.76
N GLN A 82 -1.87 7.98 -7.99
CA GLN A 82 -1.85 8.09 -6.54
C GLN A 82 -2.81 7.08 -5.91
N ALA A 83 -2.45 6.58 -4.73
CA ALA A 83 -3.35 5.84 -3.86
C ALA A 83 -3.22 6.39 -2.45
N SER A 84 -4.32 6.42 -1.70
CA SER A 84 -4.28 6.83 -0.29
C SER A 84 -5.37 6.18 0.52
N TYR A 85 -5.19 6.13 1.83
CA TYR A 85 -6.28 5.87 2.76
C TYR A 85 -6.13 6.70 4.02
N ARG A 86 -7.25 6.84 4.75
CA ARG A 86 -7.28 7.30 6.14
C ARG A 86 -8.21 6.39 6.93
N VAL A 87 -7.70 5.78 7.99
CA VAL A 87 -8.44 4.83 8.84
C VAL A 87 -8.22 5.17 10.30
N GLN A 88 -9.28 5.10 11.10
CA GLN A 88 -9.18 5.17 12.56
C GLN A 88 -8.82 3.78 13.11
N SER A 89 -7.96 3.73 14.13
CA SER A 89 -7.68 2.50 14.85
C SER A 89 -8.96 1.91 15.45
N LEU A 90 -9.15 0.60 15.29
CA LEU A 90 -10.22 -0.14 15.97
C LEU A 90 -9.91 -0.40 17.44
N ALA A 91 -8.65 -0.25 17.86
CA ALA A 91 -8.20 -0.48 19.23
C ALA A 91 -8.09 0.83 20.04
N LEU A 92 -7.87 1.97 19.37
CA LEU A 92 -7.62 3.27 20.01
C LEU A 92 -8.53 4.35 19.45
N ASN A 93 -9.30 4.99 20.33
CA ASN A 93 -10.12 6.15 19.96
C ASN A 93 -9.22 7.35 19.58
N ASP A 94 -9.64 8.12 18.58
CA ASP A 94 -8.98 9.34 18.11
C ASP A 94 -7.53 9.17 17.60
N VAL A 95 -7.13 7.93 17.31
CA VAL A 95 -5.86 7.60 16.63
C VAL A 95 -6.16 7.21 15.19
N TYR A 96 -5.58 7.93 14.23
CA TYR A 96 -5.73 7.70 12.81
C TYR A 96 -4.41 7.31 12.17
N VAL A 97 -4.48 6.47 11.13
CA VAL A 97 -3.39 6.20 10.22
C VAL A 97 -3.77 6.65 8.84
N GLU A 98 -2.89 7.42 8.22
CA GLU A 98 -2.96 7.84 6.84
C GLU A 98 -1.80 7.24 6.08
N SER A 99 -2.09 6.67 4.91
CA SER A 99 -1.06 6.14 4.03
C SER A 99 -1.25 6.69 2.63
N PHE A 100 -0.13 6.80 1.91
CA PHE A 100 -0.04 7.41 0.60
C PHE A 100 0.95 6.63 -0.26
N ALA A 101 0.61 6.45 -1.53
CA ALA A 101 1.49 5.95 -2.57
C ALA A 101 1.36 6.85 -3.81
N ARG A 102 2.48 7.16 -4.48
CA ARG A 102 2.51 7.98 -5.68
C ARG A 102 3.53 7.49 -6.68
N VAL A 103 3.13 7.43 -7.94
CA VAL A 103 4.05 7.26 -9.07
C VAL A 103 4.92 8.51 -9.19
N MET A 104 6.22 8.31 -9.11
CA MET A 104 7.22 9.36 -9.24
C MET A 104 7.57 9.53 -10.71
N GLU A 105 7.70 10.79 -11.14
CA GLU A 105 8.22 11.13 -12.46
C GLU A 105 9.70 10.74 -12.56
N GLU A 106 10.17 10.48 -13.78
CA GLU A 106 11.57 10.12 -14.05
C GLU A 106 12.53 11.22 -13.53
N GLY A 107 13.65 10.81 -12.93
CA GLY A 107 14.64 11.74 -12.34
C GLY A 107 14.25 12.37 -11.01
N ALA A 108 13.06 12.09 -10.45
CA ALA A 108 12.68 12.53 -9.10
C ALA A 108 13.34 11.71 -7.97
N ILE A 109 13.91 10.56 -8.31
CA ILE A 109 14.74 9.70 -7.47
C ILE A 109 16.11 9.52 -8.16
N PRO A 110 17.19 9.14 -7.45
CA PRO A 110 18.54 9.02 -8.03
C PRO A 110 18.70 7.78 -8.95
N PHE A 111 17.69 7.51 -9.74
CA PHE A 111 17.60 6.43 -10.71
C PHE A 111 16.85 6.95 -11.95
N ASP A 112 17.35 6.61 -13.14
CA ASP A 112 16.72 6.92 -14.43
C ASP A 112 15.55 5.95 -14.69
N ALA A 113 14.59 5.89 -13.76
CA ALA A 113 13.42 5.03 -13.86
C ALA A 113 12.22 5.61 -13.08
N PRO A 114 10.97 5.39 -13.55
CA PRO A 114 9.78 5.65 -12.76
C PRO A 114 9.82 4.87 -11.45
N GLY A 115 9.51 5.54 -10.35
CA GLY A 115 9.49 4.94 -9.02
C GLY A 115 8.14 5.07 -8.35
N VAL A 116 8.01 4.49 -7.16
CA VAL A 116 6.88 4.74 -6.27
C VAL A 116 7.39 5.32 -4.95
N HIS A 117 6.83 6.45 -4.55
CA HIS A 117 6.99 6.96 -3.19
C HIS A 117 5.82 6.48 -2.34
N VAL A 118 6.13 5.81 -1.24
CA VAL A 118 5.16 5.40 -0.21
C VAL A 118 5.46 6.11 1.10
N ALA A 119 4.41 6.57 1.78
CA ALA A 119 4.52 7.26 3.06
C ALA A 119 3.33 6.94 3.96
N MET A 120 3.55 7.00 5.27
CA MET A 120 2.50 6.88 6.29
C MET A 120 2.67 7.97 7.35
N ARG A 121 1.54 8.40 7.88
CA ARG A 121 1.43 9.29 9.03
C ARG A 121 0.48 8.69 10.06
N ILE A 122 0.87 8.77 11.33
CA ILE A 122 0.00 8.44 12.46
C ILE A 122 -0.39 9.74 13.14
N ILE A 123 -1.67 9.93 13.34
CA ILE A 123 -2.26 11.12 13.95
C ILE A 123 -2.91 10.70 15.25
N ASN A 124 -2.42 11.21 16.37
CA ASN A 124 -3.00 10.98 17.68
C ASN A 124 -3.66 12.27 18.18
N HIS A 125 -4.98 12.33 18.10
CA HIS A 125 -5.77 13.42 18.71
C HIS A 125 -6.25 13.08 20.12
N GLY A 126 -6.02 11.84 20.57
CA GLY A 126 -6.39 11.38 21.90
C GLY A 126 -5.43 11.84 22.99
N THR A 127 -5.77 11.49 24.23
CA THR A 127 -4.95 11.78 25.41
C THR A 127 -3.98 10.64 25.76
N GLN A 128 -4.12 9.47 25.13
CA GLN A 128 -3.22 8.35 25.33
C GLN A 128 -1.88 8.61 24.66
N THR A 129 -0.80 8.51 25.44
CA THR A 129 0.56 8.53 24.88
C THR A 129 0.77 7.25 24.07
N LEU A 130 1.54 7.34 22.98
CA LEU A 130 2.01 6.22 22.17
C LEU A 130 3.53 6.01 22.36
N PRO A 131 4.03 5.51 23.53
CA PRO A 131 5.44 5.34 23.84
C PRO A 131 6.32 4.64 22.80
N VAL A 132 5.82 3.65 22.06
CA VAL A 132 6.62 2.94 21.03
C VAL A 132 5.73 2.57 19.86
N ILE A 133 6.06 3.06 18.67
CA ILE A 133 5.40 2.74 17.40
C ILE A 133 6.38 1.93 16.55
N ARG A 134 5.99 0.72 16.13
CA ARG A 134 6.79 -0.14 15.25
C ARG A 134 6.01 -0.46 13.97
N PRO A 135 6.23 0.29 12.89
CA PRO A 135 5.63 -0.05 11.62
C PRO A 135 6.39 -1.23 10.99
N LEU A 136 5.68 -2.32 10.70
CA LEU A 136 6.20 -3.39 9.85
C LEU A 136 5.69 -3.18 8.43
N ILE A 137 6.62 -3.16 7.47
CA ILE A 137 6.32 -3.08 6.05
C ILE A 137 6.64 -4.45 5.47
N CYS A 138 5.62 -5.11 4.92
CA CYS A 138 5.82 -6.36 4.20
C CYS A 138 5.66 -6.14 2.71
N ASN A 139 6.71 -6.50 1.98
CA ASN A 139 6.73 -6.49 0.54
C ASN A 139 6.98 -7.91 0.00
N GLN A 140 6.17 -8.33 -0.95
CA GLN A 140 6.38 -9.57 -1.69
C GLN A 140 6.38 -9.25 -3.18
N PHE A 141 7.36 -9.78 -3.90
CA PHE A 141 7.41 -9.68 -5.34
C PHE A 141 7.00 -11.03 -5.93
N ARG A 142 6.05 -11.00 -6.86
CA ARG A 142 5.62 -12.19 -7.59
C ARG A 142 5.87 -11.96 -9.08
N ASP A 143 6.64 -12.86 -9.69
CA ASP A 143 6.76 -12.93 -11.15
C ASP A 143 5.41 -13.26 -11.78
N LEU A 144 5.11 -12.64 -12.92
CA LEU A 144 3.97 -13.03 -13.74
C LEU A 144 4.41 -14.26 -14.56
N THR A 145 4.08 -15.45 -14.07
CA THR A 145 4.19 -16.72 -14.82
C THR A 145 3.23 -16.76 -15.99
#